data_AF-A0A636KK06-F1
#
_entry.id   AF-A0A636KK06-F1
#
_cell.length_a   1.000
_cell.length_b   1.000
_cell.length_c   1.000
_cell.angle_alpha   90.00
_cell.angle_beta   90.00
_cell.angle_gamma   90.00
#
_symmetry.space_group_name_H-M   'P 1'
#
loop_
_entity.id
_entity.type
_entity.pdbx_description
1 polymer ?
#
loop_
_entity_poly.entity_id
_entity_poly.type
_entity_poly.pdbx_seq_one_letter_code
_entity_poly.pdbx_strand_id
1 'polypeptide(L)'
;MSLPDSPLQLIGILFLLSILPLIIVMGTSFLKLAVVFSILRNALGIQQVPPNIALYGLALVLSLFIMGPTLLAVKERWHPVQVAGAPFWT
;
A
#
# COMPACT_ATOMS: atom_id res chain seq x y z
N MET A 1 -19.89 14.00 18.28
CA MET A 1 -18.63 13.34 17.84
C MET A 1 -17.57 13.80 18.81
N SER A 2 -17.27 13.00 19.83
CA SER A 2 -16.17 13.26 20.76
C SER A 2 -14.89 13.32 19.94
N LEU A 3 -14.33 14.53 19.82
CA LEU A 3 -12.91 14.70 19.56
C LEU A 3 -12.20 13.75 20.53
N PRO A 4 -11.12 13.05 20.15
CA PRO A 4 -10.39 12.21 21.09
C PRO A 4 -9.95 13.08 22.29
N ASP A 5 -10.72 13.03 23.38
CA ASP A 5 -10.60 13.96 24.51
C ASP A 5 -9.29 13.72 25.29
N SER A 6 -8.56 12.66 24.93
CA SER A 6 -7.24 12.33 25.44
C SER A 6 -6.16 12.58 24.37
N PRO A 7 -5.19 13.48 24.61
CA PRO A 7 -4.04 13.71 23.73
C PRO A 7 -3.29 12.42 23.37
N LEU A 8 -3.29 11.43 24.27
CA LEU A 8 -2.71 10.10 24.06
C LEU A 8 -3.38 9.33 22.91
N GLN A 9 -4.71 9.39 22.78
CA GLN A 9 -5.43 8.72 21.70
C GLN A 9 -5.15 9.39 20.35
N LEU A 10 -5.02 10.72 20.32
CA LEU A 10 -4.65 11.47 19.13
C LEU A 10 -3.25 11.08 18.65
N ILE A 11 -2.29 10.99 19.58
CA ILE A 11 -0.92 10.54 19.31
C ILE A 11 -0.93 9.11 18.75
N GLY A 12 -1.70 8.20 19.34
CA GLY A 12 -1.82 6.82 18.88
C GLY A 12 -2.35 6.69 17.45
N ILE A 13 -3.39 7.46 17.09
CA ILE A 13 -3.97 7.45 15.74
C ILE A 13 -2.98 8.02 14.71
N LEU A 14 -2.34 9.15 15.01
CA LEU A 14 -1.36 9.76 14.11
C LEU A 14 -0.14 8.86 13.89
N PHE A 15 0.30 8.17 14.93
CA PHE A 15 1.37 7.18 14.83
C PHE A 15 1.00 6.04 13.86
N LEU A 16 -0.19 5.44 14.04
CA LEU A 16 -0.68 4.39 13.15
C LEU A 16 -0.82 4.88 11.70
N LEU A 17 -1.35 6.09 11.51
CA LEU A 17 -1.56 6.68 10.19
C LEU A 17 -0.25 6.96 9.45
N SER A 18 0.83 7.28 10.16
CA SER A 18 2.16 7.48 9.57
C SER A 18 2.81 6.17 9.10
N ILE A 19 2.60 5.08 9.84
CA ILE A 19 3.13 3.75 9.49
C ILE A 19 2.31 3.08 8.40
N LEU A 20 1.01 3.36 8.32
CA LEU A 20 0.10 2.78 7.34
C LEU A 20 0.60 2.86 5.88
N PRO A 21 0.99 4.04 5.33
CA PRO A 21 1.50 4.14 3.97
C PRO A 21 2.82 3.37 3.77
N LEU A 22 3.67 3.28 4.80
CA LEU A 22 4.90 2.52 4.74
C LEU A 22 4.62 1.02 4.52
N ILE A 23 3.72 0.44 5.31
CA ILE A 23 3.34 -0.97 5.19
C ILE A 23 2.69 -1.26 3.84
N ILE A 24 1.84 -0.36 3.34
CA ILE A 24 1.19 -0.51 2.02
C ILE A 24 2.26 -0.57 0.91
N VAL A 25 3.23 0.33 0.93
CA VAL A 25 4.29 0.40 -0.08
C VAL A 25 5.22 -0.82 0.01
N MET A 26 5.52 -1.30 1.22
CA MET A 26 6.35 -2.50 1.43
C MET A 26 5.62 -3.82 1.12
N GLY A 27 4.32 -3.89 1.40
CA GLY A 27 3.49 -5.08 1.21
C GLY A 27 2.96 -5.25 -0.23
N THR A 28 3.24 -4.30 -1.12
CA THR A 28 2.81 -4.34 -2.53
C THR A 28 3.95 -4.68 -3.48
N SER A 29 3.63 -4.84 -4.77
CA SER A 29 4.63 -5.03 -5.84
C SER A 29 5.59 -3.85 -6.02
N PHE A 30 5.29 -2.68 -5.43
CA PHE A 30 6.11 -1.48 -5.55
C PHE A 30 7.58 -1.74 -5.17
N LEU A 31 7.84 -2.39 -4.03
CA LEU A 31 9.20 -2.63 -3.54
C LEU A 31 10.04 -3.41 -4.56
N LYS A 32 9.49 -4.46 -5.16
CA LYS A 32 10.16 -5.26 -6.19
C LYS A 32 10.47 -4.44 -7.43
N LEU A 33 9.51 -3.66 -7.93
CA LEU A 33 9.71 -2.81 -9.11
C LEU A 33 10.79 -1.75 -8.87
N ALA A 34 10.74 -1.07 -7.71
CA ALA A 34 11.72 -0.06 -7.33
C ALA A 34 13.15 -0.63 -7.24
N VAL A 35 13.31 -1.81 -6.64
CA VAL A 35 14.61 -2.49 -6.53
C VAL A 35 15.13 -2.92 -7.90
N VAL A 36 14.30 -3.55 -8.73
CA VAL A 36 14.69 -3.98 -10.09
C VAL A 36 15.09 -2.79 -10.96
N PHE A 37 14.34 -1.69 -10.91
CA PHE A 37 14.69 -0.46 -11.63
C PHE A 37 15.99 0.18 -11.12
N SER A 38 16.25 0.14 -9.81
CA SER A 38 17.50 0.63 -9.22
C SER A 38 18.71 -0.20 -9.66
N ILE A 39 18.57 -1.52 -9.70
CA ILE A 39 19.60 -2.44 -10.21
C ILE A 39 19.82 -2.19 -11.71
N LEU A 40 18.74 -2.04 -12.49
CA LEU A 40 18.83 -1.74 -13.91
C LEU A 40 19.58 -0.44 -14.18
N ARG A 41 19.32 0.61 -13.40
CA ARG A 41 20.07 1.87 -13.51
C ARG A 41 21.56 1.67 -13.28
N ASN A 42 21.94 0.92 -12.23
CA ASN A 42 23.35 0.64 -11.95
C ASN A 42 23.98 -0.23 -13.06
N ALA A 43 23.22 -1.16 -13.64
CA ALA A 43 23.67 -2.01 -14.74
C ALA A 43 23.90 -1.25 -16.05
N LEU A 44 23.19 -0.14 -16.28
CA LEU A 44 23.38 0.71 -17.46
C LEU A 44 24.66 1.57 -17.42
N GLY A 45 25.39 1.59 -16.29
CA GLY A 45 26.66 2.31 -16.17
C GLY A 45 26.56 3.84 -16.22
N ILE A 46 25.35 4.39 -16.23
CA ILE A 46 25.04 5.81 -16.32
C ILE A 46 24.47 6.32 -14.98
N GLN A 47 25.07 7.37 -14.41
CA GLN A 47 24.78 7.78 -13.03
C GLN A 47 23.53 8.69 -12.89
N GLN A 48 23.13 9.40 -13.94
CA GLN A 48 22.06 10.40 -13.85
C GLN A 48 20.81 10.09 -14.67
N VAL A 49 20.87 9.10 -15.55
CA VAL A 49 19.71 8.69 -16.35
C VAL A 49 19.33 7.27 -15.93
N PRO A 50 18.08 6.98 -15.53
CA PRO A 50 16.95 7.86 -15.19
C PRO A 50 17.00 8.36 -13.71
N PRO A 51 16.44 9.55 -13.40
CA PRO A 51 16.43 10.10 -12.05
C PRO A 51 15.58 9.24 -11.09
N ASN A 52 15.97 9.16 -9.82
CA ASN A 52 15.30 8.34 -8.79
C ASN A 52 13.79 8.61 -8.72
N ILE A 53 13.40 9.88 -8.86
CA ILE A 53 11.99 10.31 -8.79
C ILE A 53 11.16 9.73 -9.94
N ALA A 54 11.75 9.61 -11.14
CA ALA A 54 11.08 9.03 -12.29
C ALA A 54 10.97 7.51 -12.14
N LEU A 55 12.01 6.84 -11.64
CA LEU A 55 11.98 5.39 -11.38
C LEU A 55 10.89 5.02 -10.36
N TYR A 56 10.80 5.78 -9.26
CA TYR A 56 9.76 5.55 -8.26
C TYR A 56 8.37 5.94 -8.75
N GLY A 57 8.25 7.00 -9.56
CA GLY A 57 6.99 7.35 -10.21
C GLY A 57 6.48 6.25 -11.15
N LEU A 58 7.36 5.69 -11.99
CA LEU A 58 7.04 4.55 -12.84
C LEU A 58 6.62 3.34 -12.00
N ALA A 59 7.40 3.01 -10.96
CA ALA A 59 7.10 1.88 -10.08
C ALA A 59 5.73 2.03 -9.39
N LEU A 60 5.33 3.24 -8.97
CA LEU A 60 4.00 3.48 -8.38
C LEU A 60 2.88 3.24 -9.39
N VAL A 61 2.98 3.82 -10.59
CA VAL A 61 1.94 3.67 -11.64
C VAL A 61 1.79 2.20 -12.04
N LEU A 62 2.90 1.50 -12.28
CA LEU A 62 2.88 0.08 -12.60
C LEU A 62 2.36 -0.76 -11.43
N SER A 63 2.71 -0.42 -10.19
CA SER A 63 2.22 -1.15 -9.02
C SER A 63 0.71 -1.02 -8.88
N LEU A 64 0.11 0.16 -9.13
CA LEU A 64 -1.34 0.33 -9.12
C LEU A 64 -2.02 -0.53 -10.19
N PHE A 65 -1.43 -0.61 -11.38
CA PHE A 65 -1.92 -1.48 -12.46
C PHE A 65 -1.85 -2.96 -12.08
N ILE A 66 -0.73 -3.43 -11.54
CA ILE A 66 -0.51 -4.83 -11.15
C ILE A 66 -1.40 -5.24 -9.95
N MET A 67 -1.67 -4.31 -9.03
CA MET A 67 -2.49 -4.58 -7.83
C MET A 67 -4.00 -4.49 -8.06
N GLY A 68 -4.48 -4.10 -9.24
CA GLY A 68 -5.90 -4.10 -9.61
C GLY A 68 -6.67 -5.36 -9.16
N PRO A 69 -6.26 -6.58 -9.54
CA PRO A 69 -6.97 -7.81 -9.15
C PRO A 69 -6.91 -8.10 -7.64
N THR A 70 -5.83 -7.75 -6.97
CA THR A 70 -5.71 -7.96 -5.51
C THR A 70 -6.72 -7.11 -4.76
N LEU A 71 -6.92 -5.85 -5.18
CA LEU A 71 -7.94 -4.98 -4.58
C LEU A 71 -9.36 -5.51 -4.81
N LEU A 72 -9.63 -6.05 -6.01
CA LEU A 72 -10.92 -6.68 -6.32
C LEU A 72 -11.16 -7.95 -5.49
N ALA A 73 -10.15 -8.83 -5.38
CA ALA A 73 -10.24 -10.04 -4.57
C ALA A 73 -10.43 -9.74 -3.08
N VAL A 74 -9.77 -8.70 -2.56
CA VAL A 74 -9.97 -8.22 -1.18
C VAL A 74 -11.38 -7.67 -1.01
N LYS A 75 -11.87 -6.85 -1.96
CA LYS A 75 -13.24 -6.33 -1.93
C LYS A 75 -14.25 -7.47 -1.89
N GLU A 76 -14.11 -8.46 -2.77
CA GLU A 76 -15.02 -9.61 -2.85
C GLU A 76 -14.98 -10.48 -1.59
N ARG A 77 -13.78 -10.72 -1.02
CA ARG A 77 -13.63 -11.45 0.26
C ARG A 77 -14.07 -10.69 1.49
N TRP A 78 -14.24 -9.37 1.39
CA TRP A 78 -14.78 -8.58 2.49
C TRP A 78 -16.32 -8.63 2.52
N HIS A 79 -16.98 -8.88 1.38
CA HIS A 79 -18.42 -9.08 1.30
C HIS A 79 -18.98 -10.32 2.07
N PRO A 80 -18.29 -11.47 2.25
CA PRO A 80 -18.77 -12.57 3.11
C PRO A 80 -18.62 -12.32 4.62
N VAL A 81 -17.96 -11.26 5.07
CA VAL A 81 -17.82 -11.00 6.52
C VAL A 81 -19.11 -10.43 7.15
N GLN A 82 -20.06 -9.95 6.34
CA GLN A 82 -21.37 -9.46 6.81
C GLN A 82 -22.46 -10.54 6.88
N VAL A 83 -22.26 -11.75 6.32
CA VAL A 83 -23.24 -12.85 6.39
C VAL A 83 -22.96 -13.89 7.48
N ALA A 84 -21.88 -13.77 8.25
CA ALA A 84 -21.62 -14.62 9.42
C ALA A 84 -22.39 -14.18 10.69
N GLY A 85 -23.36 -13.26 10.55
CA GLY A 85 -24.25 -12.77 11.62
C GLY A 85 -25.73 -13.08 11.40
N ALA A 86 -26.11 -13.85 10.38
CA ALA A 86 -27.48 -14.37 10.28
C ALA A 86 -27.61 -15.58 11.22
N PRO A 87 -28.57 -15.59 12.17
CA PRO A 87 -28.82 -16.78 12.98
C PRO A 87 -29.19 -17.94 12.05
N PHE A 88 -28.58 -19.08 12.28
CA PHE A 88 -28.72 -20.36 11.55
C PHE A 88 -30.14 -20.97 11.54
N TRP A 89 -31.16 -20.23 11.96
CA TRP A 89 -32.56 -20.65 12.03
C TRP A 89 -33.51 -19.81 11.16
N THR A 90 -32.99 -19.00 10.23
CA THR A 90 -33.79 -18.33 9.18
C THR A 90 -33.14 -18.49 7.82
#